data_AF-A0A352JCL6-F1
#
_entry.id   AF-A0A352JCL6-F1
#
_cell.length_a   1.000
_cell.length_b   1.000
_cell.length_c   1.000
_cell.angle_alpha   90.00
_cell.angle_beta   90.00
_cell.angle_gamma   90.00
#
_symmetry.space_group_name_H-M   'P 1'
#
loop_
_entity.id
_entity.type
_entity.pdbx_description
1 polymer ?
#
loop_
_entity_poly.entity_id
_entity_poly.type
_entity_poly.pdbx_seq_one_letter_code
_entity_poly.pdbx_strand_id
1 'polypeptide(L)' 'MIKNFKNKLLESLLNGDMQPTTKEHKKVQIRLEHIDSASKIENLKLPRYDLHKLKGNKKGVWSIKTTGN' A
#
# COMPACT_ATOMS: atom_id res chain seq x y z
N MET A 1 10.50 -3.45 -3.01
CA MET A 1 10.34 -2.50 -4.13
C MET A 1 9.17 -2.94 -5.00
N ILE A 2 8.18 -2.07 -5.17
CA ILE A 2 6.99 -2.28 -5.99
C ILE A 2 7.43 -2.34 -7.46
N LYS A 3 6.87 -3.30 -8.20
CA LYS A 3 7.25 -3.59 -9.59
C LYS A 3 6.24 -3.13 -10.62
N ASN A 4 4.98 -3.05 -10.24
CA ASN A 4 3.91 -2.61 -11.12
C ASN A 4 2.78 -2.01 -10.29
N PHE A 5 2.01 -1.16 -10.94
CA PHE A 5 0.80 -0.57 -10.40
C PHE A 5 -0.37 -0.84 -11.32
N LYS A 6 -1.46 -1.35 -10.75
CA LYS A 6 -2.76 -1.39 -11.47
C LYS A 6 -3.40 0.01 -11.53
N ASN A 7 -3.13 0.85 -10.55
CA ASN A 7 -3.71 2.20 -10.43
C ASN A 7 -2.61 3.26 -10.61
N LYS A 8 -2.74 4.06 -11.67
CA LYS A 8 -1.77 5.12 -12.02
C LYS A 8 -1.65 6.21 -10.94
N LEU A 9 -2.71 6.50 -10.19
CA LEU A 9 -2.64 7.50 -9.11
C LEU A 9 -1.73 7.03 -7.97
N LEU A 10 -1.71 5.72 -7.67
CA LEU A 10 -0.83 5.17 -6.64
C LEU A 10 0.64 5.24 -7.07
N GLU A 11 0.90 4.97 -8.35
CA GLU A 11 2.23 5.11 -8.95
C GLU A 11 2.71 6.56 -8.87
N SER A 12 1.91 7.52 -9.33
CA SER A 12 2.25 8.94 -9.27
C SER A 12 2.43 9.47 -7.83
N LEU A 13 1.67 8.94 -6.87
CA LEU A 13 1.84 9.30 -5.45
C LEU A 13 3.18 8.78 -4.87
N LEU A 14 3.63 7.59 -5.26
CA LEU A 14 4.91 7.05 -4.80
C LEU A 14 6.10 7.74 -5.50
N ASN A 15 6.00 7.95 -6.81
CA ASN A 15 7.08 8.56 -7.60
C ASN A 15 7.28 10.05 -7.30
N GLY A 16 6.30 10.69 -6.66
CA GLY A 16 6.32 12.13 -6.38
C GLY A 16 5.80 13.00 -7.52
N ASP A 17 5.24 12.40 -8.58
CA ASP A 17 4.61 13.10 -9.71
C ASP A 17 3.33 13.85 -9.29
N MET A 18 2.69 13.40 -8.20
CA MET A 18 1.51 14.01 -7.62
C MET A 18 1.71 14.29 -6.13
N GLN A 19 1.44 15.53 -5.72
CA GLN A 19 1.42 15.85 -4.28
C GLN A 19 0.14 15.32 -3.61
N PRO A 20 0.26 14.78 -2.38
CA PRO A 20 -0.89 14.25 -1.65
C PRO A 20 -1.79 15.39 -1.15
N THR A 21 -2.95 15.55 -1.78
CA THR A 21 -3.91 16.62 -1.49
C THR A 21 -4.78 16.39 -0.26
N THR A 22 -4.97 15.13 0.17
CA THR A 22 -5.83 14.77 1.31
C THR A 22 -5.05 14.03 2.39
N LYS A 23 -5.58 14.01 3.62
CA LYS A 23 -5.03 13.18 4.71
C LYS A 23 -4.96 11.69 4.32
N GLU A 24 -5.90 11.25 3.51
CA GLU A 24 -5.96 9.87 3.01
C GLU A 24 -4.85 9.62 1.98
N HIS A 25 -4.64 10.53 1.03
CA HIS A 25 -3.53 10.45 0.07
C HIS A 25 -2.18 10.39 0.80
N LYS A 26 -1.95 11.25 1.80
CA LYS A 26 -0.74 11.22 2.63
C LYS A 26 -0.56 9.85 3.30
N LYS A 27 -1.64 9.31 3.86
CA LYS A 27 -1.61 8.00 4.53
C LYS A 27 -1.38 6.85 3.54
N VAL A 28 -1.88 6.95 2.31
CA VAL A 28 -1.63 5.97 1.26
C VAL A 28 -0.18 6.05 0.79
N GLN A 29 0.37 7.25 0.59
CA GLN A 29 1.76 7.46 0.19
C GLN A 29 2.74 6.82 1.18
N ILE A 30 2.62 7.12 2.48
CA ILE A 30 3.45 6.51 3.53
C ILE A 30 3.39 4.97 3.50
N ARG A 31 2.21 4.41 3.23
CA ARG A 31 2.05 2.95 3.11
C ARG A 31 2.74 2.40 1.87
N LEU A 32 2.64 3.08 0.74
CA LEU A 32 3.34 2.69 -0.48
C LEU A 32 4.85 2.69 -0.27
N GLU A 33 5.40 3.69 0.42
CA GLU A 33 6.83 3.76 0.78
C GLU A 33 7.27 2.60 1.67
N HIS A 34 6.45 2.21 2.66
CA HIS A 34 6.73 1.03 3.48
C HIS A 34 6.67 -0.28 2.69
N ILE A 35 5.70 -0.43 1.77
CA ILE A 35 5.64 -1.60 0.87
C ILE A 35 6.85 -1.62 -0.06
N ASP A 36 7.26 -0.47 -0.57
CA ASP A 36 8.37 -0.35 -1.49
C ASP A 36 9.72 -0.68 -0.81
N SER A 37 9.91 -0.25 0.43
CA SER A 37 11.12 -0.55 1.21
C SER A 37 11.14 -1.95 1.84
N ALA A 38 10.01 -2.64 1.95
CA ALA A 38 9.95 -3.96 2.59
C ALA A 38 10.70 -5.04 1.79
N SER A 39 11.61 -5.73 2.46
CA SER A 39 12.33 -6.90 1.94
C SER A 39 11.61 -8.23 2.17
N LYS A 40 10.70 -8.27 3.15
CA LYS A 40 9.88 -9.44 3.49
C LYS A 40 8.52 -9.01 4.05
N ILE A 41 7.54 -9.90 3.99
CA ILE A 41 6.15 -9.61 4.35
C ILE A 41 5.98 -9.26 5.84
N GLU A 42 6.85 -9.78 6.71
CA GLU A 42 6.85 -9.51 8.14
C GLU A 42 7.12 -8.03 8.45
N ASN A 43 7.86 -7.32 7.59
CA ASN A 43 8.12 -5.89 7.77
C ASN A 43 6.84 -5.06 7.65
N LEU A 44 5.79 -5.60 7.04
CA LEU A 44 4.49 -4.95 6.88
C LEU A 44 3.48 -5.33 7.97
N LYS A 45 3.88 -6.16 8.97
CA LYS A 45 3.07 -6.47 10.16
C LYS A 45 3.07 -5.30 11.15
N LEU A 46 2.74 -4.12 10.66
CA LEU A 46 2.70 -2.90 11.44
C LEU A 46 1.33 -2.72 12.10
N PRO A 47 1.27 -2.11 13.29
CA PRO A 47 0.01 -1.72 13.90
C PRO A 47 -0.86 -0.92 12.91
N ARG A 48 -2.17 -1.17 12.90
CA ARG A 48 -3.15 -0.50 12.01
C ARG A 48 -2.98 -0.76 10.50
N TYR A 49 -2.02 -1.58 10.07
CA TYR A 49 -1.95 -2.06 8.69
C TYR A 49 -2.94 -3.20 8.46
N ASP A 50 -3.29 -3.94 9.51
CA ASP A 50 -4.22 -5.06 9.43
C ASP A 50 -3.88 -6.01 8.27
N LEU A 51 -2.60 -6.42 8.24
CA LEU A 51 -2.06 -7.22 7.16
C LEU A 51 -2.70 -8.61 7.14
N HIS A 52 -3.41 -8.94 6.07
CA HIS A 52 -4.05 -10.24 5.91
C HIS A 52 -4.02 -10.74 4.47
N LYS A 53 -4.14 -12.07 4.31
CA LYS A 53 -4.28 -12.71 2.99
C LYS A 53 -5.73 -12.66 2.54
N LEU A 54 -5.94 -12.40 1.26
CA LEU A 54 -7.25 -12.49 0.63
C LEU A 54 -7.60 -13.95 0.28
N LYS A 55 -8.91 -14.22 0.19
CA LYS A 55 -9.48 -15.54 -0.13
C LYS A 55 -10.16 -15.52 -1.52
N GLY A 56 -10.60 -16.69 -2.01
CA GLY A 56 -11.31 -16.82 -3.29
C GLY A 56 -10.46 -16.42 -4.50
N ASN A 57 -11.02 -15.63 -5.41
CA ASN A 57 -10.36 -15.21 -6.67
C ASN A 57 -9.11 -14.35 -6.47
N LYS A 58 -8.88 -13.85 -5.26
CA LYS A 58 -7.67 -13.09 -4.89
C LYS A 58 -6.72 -13.90 -3.99
N LYS A 59 -6.85 -15.22 -3.96
CA LYS A 59 -5.91 -16.10 -3.24
C LYS A 59 -4.48 -15.82 -3.70
N GLY A 60 -3.57 -15.66 -2.74
CA GLY A 60 -2.17 -15.28 -3.01
C GLY A 60 -1.90 -13.77 -2.93
N VAL A 61 -2.94 -12.94 -2.82
CA VAL A 61 -2.81 -11.49 -2.64
C VAL A 61 -2.87 -11.13 -1.16
N TRP A 62 -2.07 -10.14 -0.78
CA TRP A 62 -2.08 -9.53 0.54
C TRP A 62 -2.80 -8.19 0.52
N SER A 63 -3.43 -7.83 1.63
CA SER A 63 -4.13 -6.57 1.81
C SER A 63 -3.64 -5.88 3.09
N ILE A 64 -3.54 -4.55 3.03
CA ILE A 64 -3.39 -3.69 4.19
C ILE A 64 -4.49 -2.64 4.16
N LYS A 65 -4.98 -2.25 5.34
CA LYS A 65 -6.07 -1.30 5.50
C LYS A 65 -5.57 0.11 5.31
N THR A 66 -6.24 0.92 4.48
CA THR A 66 -5.91 2.33 4.29
C THR A 66 -6.75 3.26 5.16
N THR A 67 -8.07 3.06 5.14
CA THR A 67 -9.12 3.75 5.90
C THR A 67 -10.14 2.76 6.47
N GLY A 68 -11.07 3.25 7.30
CA GLY A 68 -12.05 2.46 8.04
C GLY A 68 -13.23 1.94 7.20
N ASN A 69 -12.98 1.14 6.16
CA ASN A 69 -14.03 0.35 5.51
C ASN A 69 -13.75 -1.16 5.67
#